data_AF-A0A7S3WY30-F1
#
_entry.id   AF-A0A7S3WY30-F1
#
_cell.length_a   1.000
_cell.length_b   1.000
_cell.length_c   1.000
_cell.angle_alpha   90.00
_cell.angle_beta   90.00
_cell.angle_gamma   90.00
#
_symmetry.space_group_name_H-M   'P 1'
#
loop_
_entity.id
_entity.type
_entity.pdbx_description
1 polymer ?
#
loop_
_entity_poly.entity_id
_entity_poly.type
_entity_poly.pdbx_seq_one_letter_code
_entity_poly.pdbx_strand_id
1 'polypeptide(L)'
;IRTVASFNAEIKFYSDYCTQMDEMLNAGKKRALYGGSTSGLAFGTIFLIFGVQLYYGMWLASVGALFQFELTVDATGCIETDVTVYMDKIMVPMMAMMMVMMQMSSMAMMASDAGAATEAAKELLSRFDRVSRIDPTSEDGARLPSVSGEISVRSVVFSYPTALDRPACRGYSLEIAAGQVVALCG
;
A
#
# COMPACT_ATOMS: atom_id res chain seq x y z
N ILE A 1 -17.74 -23.19 -9.78
CA ILE A 1 -17.02 -24.43 -10.15
C ILE A 1 -17.90 -25.37 -10.99
N ARG A 2 -19.11 -25.74 -10.56
CA ARG A 2 -20.00 -26.65 -11.33
C ARG A 2 -20.28 -26.22 -12.78
N THR A 3 -20.49 -24.93 -13.03
CA THR A 3 -20.67 -24.38 -14.39
C THR A 3 -19.42 -24.54 -15.25
N VAL A 4 -18.23 -24.32 -14.68
CA VAL A 4 -16.96 -24.47 -15.41
C VAL A 4 -16.72 -25.93 -15.75
N ALA A 5 -16.97 -26.84 -14.80
CA ALA A 5 -16.87 -28.29 -15.00
C ALA A 5 -17.89 -28.80 -16.02
N SER A 6 -19.15 -28.33 -15.99
CA SER A 6 -20.19 -28.75 -16.94
C SER A 6 -19.90 -28.32 -18.38
N PHE A 7 -19.21 -27.19 -18.57
CA PHE A 7 -18.75 -26.72 -19.88
C PHE A 7 -17.34 -27.22 -20.24
N ASN A 8 -16.70 -28.04 -19.39
CA ASN A 8 -15.32 -28.49 -19.56
C ASN A 8 -14.33 -27.32 -19.82
N ALA A 9 -14.62 -26.17 -19.21
CA ALA A 9 -13.90 -24.92 -19.43
C ALA A 9 -12.72 -24.72 -18.46
N GLU A 10 -12.38 -25.74 -17.68
CA GLU A 10 -11.32 -25.69 -16.66
C GLU A 10 -9.97 -25.34 -17.25
N ILE A 11 -9.62 -25.93 -18.40
CA ILE A 11 -8.36 -25.65 -19.12
C ILE A 11 -8.27 -24.19 -19.53
N LYS A 12 -9.39 -23.58 -19.95
CA LYS A 12 -9.42 -22.17 -20.36
C LYS A 12 -9.14 -21.25 -19.18
N PHE A 13 -9.86 -21.40 -18.07
CA PHE A 13 -9.64 -20.58 -16.88
C PHE A 13 -8.25 -20.82 -16.26
N TYR A 14 -7.74 -22.05 -16.34
CA TYR A 14 -6.38 -22.37 -15.90
C TYR A 14 -5.33 -21.66 -16.76
N SER A 15 -5.48 -21.68 -18.10
CA SER A 15 -4.59 -20.95 -19.01
C SER A 15 -4.65 -19.44 -18.80
N ASP A 16 -5.83 -18.87 -18.62
CA ASP A 16 -6.02 -17.45 -18.34
C ASP A 16 -5.34 -17.06 -17.02
N TYR A 17 -5.46 -17.92 -15.99
CA TYR A 17 -4.78 -17.74 -14.71
C TYR A 17 -3.26 -17.82 -14.84
N CYS A 18 -2.73 -18.83 -15.54
CA CYS A 18 -1.29 -18.95 -15.82
C CYS A 18 -0.74 -17.73 -16.55
N THR A 19 -1.48 -17.22 -17.54
CA THR A 19 -1.08 -16.02 -18.30
C THR A 19 -0.99 -14.79 -17.40
N GLN A 20 -1.99 -14.57 -16.54
CA GLN A 20 -1.96 -13.47 -15.56
C GLN A 20 -0.84 -13.64 -14.54
N MET A 21 -0.58 -14.86 -14.09
CA MET A 21 0.54 -15.14 -13.19
C MET A 21 1.89 -14.90 -13.85
N ASP A 22 2.07 -15.28 -15.12
CA ASP A 22 3.33 -15.08 -15.84
C ASP A 22 3.64 -13.59 -16.03
N GLU A 23 2.62 -12.77 -16.27
CA GLU A 23 2.77 -11.31 -16.31
C GLU A 23 3.26 -10.76 -14.96
N MET A 24 2.61 -11.17 -13.86
CA MET A 24 3.01 -10.80 -12.50
C MET A 24 4.43 -11.30 -12.16
N LEU A 25 4.78 -12.50 -12.61
CA LEU A 25 6.07 -13.14 -12.36
C LEU A 25 7.19 -12.44 -13.14
N ASN A 26 6.95 -12.05 -14.39
CA ASN A 26 7.93 -11.29 -15.18
C ASN A 26 8.15 -9.87 -14.64
N ALA A 27 7.08 -9.22 -14.18
CA ALA A 27 7.18 -7.96 -13.45
C ALA A 27 7.96 -8.13 -12.14
N GLY A 28 7.66 -9.20 -11.39
CA GLY A 28 8.35 -9.58 -10.15
C GLY A 28 9.84 -9.84 -10.34
N LYS A 29 10.23 -10.57 -11.40
CA LYS A 29 11.64 -10.82 -11.74
C LYS A 29 12.42 -9.53 -11.97
N LYS A 30 11.88 -8.59 -12.76
CA LYS A 30 12.50 -7.28 -12.98
C LYS A 30 12.64 -6.52 -11.67
N ARG A 31 11.58 -6.47 -10.87
CA ARG A 31 11.59 -5.79 -9.56
C ARG A 31 12.60 -6.42 -8.60
N ALA A 32 12.73 -7.74 -8.58
CA ALA A 32 13.71 -8.46 -7.75
C ALA A 32 15.14 -8.13 -8.17
N LEU A 33 15.43 -8.08 -9.48
CA LEU A 33 16.75 -7.73 -9.98
C LEU A 33 17.13 -6.29 -9.62
N TYR A 34 16.24 -5.32 -9.88
CA TYR A 34 16.49 -3.93 -9.52
C TYR A 34 16.56 -3.72 -8.01
N GLY A 35 15.69 -4.39 -7.25
CA GLY A 35 15.67 -4.35 -5.78
C GLY A 35 16.97 -4.90 -5.20
N GLY A 36 17.39 -6.10 -5.62
CA GLY A 36 18.63 -6.73 -5.16
C GLY A 36 19.87 -5.90 -5.54
N SER A 37 19.92 -5.37 -6.76
CA SER A 37 21.04 -4.52 -7.21
C SER A 37 21.13 -3.24 -6.38
N THR A 38 19.99 -2.60 -6.11
CA THR A 38 19.94 -1.36 -5.32
C THR A 38 20.32 -1.62 -3.86
N SER A 39 19.81 -2.69 -3.24
CA SER A 39 20.18 -3.07 -1.87
C SER A 39 21.65 -3.43 -1.75
N GLY A 40 22.21 -4.16 -2.72
CA GLY A 40 23.63 -4.51 -2.75
C GLY A 40 24.53 -3.28 -2.86
N LEU A 41 24.20 -2.35 -3.76
CA LEU A 41 24.91 -1.07 -3.87
C LEU A 41 24.83 -0.25 -2.57
N ALA A 42 23.66 -0.21 -1.92
CA ALA A 42 23.48 0.51 -0.67
C ALA A 42 24.33 -0.07 0.48
N PHE A 43 24.39 -1.40 0.62
CA PHE A 43 25.29 -2.00 1.62
C PHE A 43 26.77 -1.79 1.26
N GLY A 44 27.12 -1.90 -0.03
CA GLY A 44 28.48 -1.64 -0.50
C GLY A 44 28.96 -0.22 -0.21
N THR A 45 28.12 0.79 -0.45
CA THR A 45 28.47 2.19 -0.16
C THR A 45 28.67 2.43 1.33
N ILE A 46 27.88 1.80 2.21
CA ILE A 46 28.06 1.89 3.67
C ILE A 46 29.45 1.38 4.08
N PHE A 47 29.89 0.24 3.57
CA PHE A 47 31.23 -0.29 3.87
C PHE A 47 32.36 0.59 3.30
N LEU A 48 32.17 1.18 2.12
CA LEU A 48 33.14 2.12 1.54
C LEU A 48 33.27 3.39 2.38
N ILE A 49 32.13 3.97 2.82
CA ILE A 49 32.11 5.13 3.72
C ILE A 49 32.83 4.80 5.03
N PHE A 50 32.58 3.61 5.59
CA PHE A 50 33.24 3.15 6.81
C PHE A 50 34.75 3.02 6.64
N GLY A 51 35.21 2.47 5.51
CA GLY A 51 36.63 2.37 5.18
C GLY A 51 37.30 3.74 5.07
N VAL A 52 36.67 4.70 4.39
CA VAL A 52 37.15 6.08 4.28
C VAL A 52 37.17 6.77 5.65
N GLN A 53 36.14 6.55 6.47
CA GLN A 53 36.04 7.12 7.82
C GLN A 53 37.15 6.60 8.75
N LEU A 54 37.46 5.30 8.71
CA LEU A 54 38.57 4.74 9.48
C LEU A 54 39.93 5.23 8.99
N TYR A 55 40.13 5.29 7.66
CA TYR A 55 41.38 5.81 7.09
C TYR A 55 41.61 7.27 7.48
N TYR A 56 40.58 8.11 7.34
CA TYR A 56 40.66 9.52 7.70
C TYR A 56 40.80 9.72 9.21
N GLY A 57 40.10 8.91 10.03
CA GLY A 57 40.23 8.93 11.49
C GLY A 57 41.65 8.57 11.95
N MET A 58 42.26 7.56 11.34
CA MET A 58 43.65 7.17 11.61
C MET A 58 44.64 8.25 11.16
N TRP A 59 44.42 8.87 10.00
CA TRP A 59 45.24 9.98 9.52
C TRP A 59 45.19 11.19 10.48
N LEU A 60 44.00 11.60 10.91
CA LEU A 60 43.83 12.69 11.88
C LEU A 60 44.47 12.39 13.25
N ALA A 61 44.41 11.13 13.70
CA ALA A 61 45.08 10.70 14.93
C ALA A 61 46.62 10.77 14.78
N SER A 62 47.16 10.45 13.61
CA SER A 62 48.61 10.53 13.35
C SER A 62 49.15 11.97 13.31
N VAL A 63 48.33 12.95 12.91
CA VAL A 63 48.70 14.37 12.85
C VAL A 63 48.50 15.08 14.20
N GLY A 64 47.98 14.39 15.22
CA GLY A 64 47.69 14.97 16.54
C GLY A 64 46.53 15.98 16.54
N ALA A 65 45.81 16.11 15.42
CA ALA A 65 44.75 17.10 15.22
C ALA A 65 43.40 16.64 15.79
N LEU A 66 43.22 15.35 16.07
CA LEU A 66 42.06 14.80 16.76
C LEU A 66 42.30 14.78 18.28
N PHE A 67 41.48 15.53 19.04
CA PHE A 67 41.38 15.47 20.50
C PHE A 67 42.69 15.68 21.31
N GLN A 68 43.70 16.36 20.75
CA GLN A 68 45.04 16.52 21.36
C GLN A 68 45.71 15.18 21.71
N PHE A 69 45.47 14.14 20.90
CA PHE A 69 46.04 12.83 21.08
C PHE A 69 47.12 12.60 20.02
N GLU A 70 48.38 12.49 20.44
CA GLU A 70 49.50 12.20 19.54
C GLU A 70 49.71 10.69 19.51
N LEU A 71 49.52 10.09 18.33
CA LEU A 71 49.71 8.66 18.13
C LEU A 71 51.22 8.36 18.16
N THR A 72 51.75 7.97 19.32
CA THR A 72 53.17 7.57 19.44
C THR A 72 53.35 6.19 18.80
N VAL A 73 54.00 6.17 17.64
CA VAL A 73 54.37 4.96 16.92
C VAL A 73 55.77 4.56 17.35
N ASP A 74 55.90 3.34 17.87
CA ASP A 74 57.16 2.82 18.34
C ASP A 74 58.05 2.38 17.15
N ALA A 75 59.36 2.16 17.34
CA ALA A 75 60.32 1.89 16.25
C ALA A 75 60.01 0.63 15.41
N THR A 76 59.06 -0.21 15.86
CA THR A 76 58.55 -1.42 15.20
C THR A 76 57.28 -1.19 14.38
N GLY A 77 56.73 0.03 14.35
CA GLY A 77 55.48 0.36 13.64
C GLY A 77 54.21 0.02 14.41
N CYS A 78 54.34 -0.40 15.68
CA CYS A 78 53.22 -0.68 16.57
C CYS A 78 52.74 0.61 17.27
N ILE A 79 51.42 0.71 17.47
CA ILE A 79 50.78 1.81 18.18
C ILE A 79 50.85 1.52 19.68
N GLU A 80 51.61 2.30 20.45
CA GLU A 80 51.78 2.13 21.91
C GLU A 80 50.74 2.89 22.74
N THR A 81 49.74 3.49 22.10
CA THR A 81 48.75 4.31 22.83
C THR A 81 47.71 3.47 23.57
N ASP A 82 47.23 4.01 24.69
CA ASP A 82 46.19 3.39 25.52
C ASP A 82 44.91 3.09 24.71
N VAL A 83 44.65 1.80 24.46
CA VAL A 83 43.55 1.30 23.60
C VAL A 83 42.19 1.82 24.05
N THR A 84 42.04 2.07 25.35
CA THR A 84 40.81 2.59 25.96
C THR A 84 40.43 3.99 25.46
N VAL A 85 41.42 4.84 25.20
CA VAL A 85 41.21 6.23 24.73
C VAL A 85 40.82 6.26 23.26
N TYR A 86 41.41 5.39 22.43
CA TYR A 86 41.02 5.23 21.03
C TYR A 86 39.56 4.78 20.88
N MET A 87 39.13 3.84 21.73
CA MET A 87 37.74 3.35 21.70
C MET A 87 36.74 4.43 22.10
N ASP A 88 37.02 5.21 23.14
CA ASP A 88 36.12 6.29 23.61
C ASP A 88 36.01 7.45 22.60
N LYS A 89 37.12 7.87 21.99
CA LYS A 89 37.14 9.08 21.15
C LYS A 89 36.84 8.85 19.67
N ILE A 90 37.09 7.65 19.14
CA ILE A 90 36.93 7.36 17.71
C ILE A 90 35.82 6.33 17.47
N MET A 91 35.81 5.21 18.23
CA MET A 91 34.86 4.12 17.98
C MET A 91 33.44 4.45 18.49
N VAL A 92 33.30 4.99 19.70
CA VAL A 92 31.99 5.34 20.29
C VAL A 92 31.19 6.34 19.45
N PRO A 93 31.72 7.51 19.03
CA PRO A 93 30.95 8.44 18.21
C PRO A 93 30.57 7.86 16.84
N MET A 94 31.42 7.01 16.25
CA MET A 94 31.12 6.33 14.99
C MET A 94 29.98 5.32 15.14
N MET A 95 29.99 4.50 16.21
CA MET A 95 28.90 3.55 16.49
C MET A 95 27.59 4.29 16.79
N ALA A 96 27.65 5.41 17.52
CA ALA A 96 26.48 6.23 17.81
C ALA A 96 25.84 6.78 16.52
N MET A 97 26.64 7.31 15.57
CA MET A 97 26.12 7.78 14.29
C MET A 97 25.51 6.64 13.45
N MET A 98 26.13 5.46 13.45
CA MET A 98 25.61 4.29 12.73
C MET A 98 24.23 3.88 13.26
N MET A 99 24.04 3.86 14.58
CA MET A 99 22.75 3.57 15.18
C MET A 99 21.68 4.59 14.78
N VAL A 100 22.01 5.87 14.76
CA VAL A 100 21.06 6.93 14.34
C VAL A 100 20.65 6.75 12.88
N MET A 101 21.59 6.46 11.98
CA MET A 101 21.28 6.26 10.55
C MET A 101 20.37 5.04 10.31
N MET A 102 20.62 3.92 11.01
CA MET A 102 19.78 2.73 10.89
C MET A 102 18.33 3.02 11.32
N GLN A 103 18.13 3.76 12.41
CA GLN A 103 16.79 4.14 12.85
C GLN A 103 16.11 5.11 11.88
N MET A 104 16.84 6.06 11.31
CA MET A 104 16.30 7.01 10.34
C MET A 104 15.74 6.31 9.08
N SER A 105 16.41 5.26 8.59
CA SER A 105 15.89 4.45 7.48
C SER A 105 14.56 3.75 7.81
N SER A 106 14.41 3.28 9.05
CA SER A 106 13.18 2.64 9.52
C SER A 106 12.03 3.65 9.61
N MET A 107 12.31 4.88 10.05
CA MET A 107 11.33 5.96 10.10
C MET A 107 10.88 6.40 8.70
N ALA A 108 11.78 6.41 7.72
CA ALA A 108 11.44 6.74 6.34
C ALA A 108 10.42 5.75 5.73
N MET A 109 10.58 4.44 6.00
CA MET A 109 9.62 3.42 5.57
C MET A 109 8.25 3.60 6.23
N MET A 110 8.24 3.83 7.55
CA MET A 110 6.99 4.10 8.29
C MET A 110 6.27 5.35 7.77
N ALA A 111 7.02 6.39 7.38
CA ALA A 111 6.44 7.60 6.81
C ALA A 111 5.78 7.34 5.44
N SER A 112 6.37 6.50 4.59
CA SER A 112 5.74 6.10 3.32
C SER A 112 4.47 5.27 3.54
N ASP A 113 4.46 4.37 4.52
CA ASP A 113 3.29 3.55 4.85
C ASP A 113 2.15 4.39 5.41
N ALA A 114 2.47 5.40 6.22
CA ALA A 114 1.48 6.35 6.73
C ALA A 114 0.77 7.08 5.58
N GLY A 115 1.49 7.47 4.53
CA GLY A 115 0.90 8.07 3.33
C GLY A 115 -0.12 7.15 2.67
N ALA A 116 0.27 5.88 2.42
CA ALA A 116 -0.64 4.89 1.85
C ALA A 116 -1.87 4.62 2.74
N ALA A 117 -1.67 4.55 4.06
CA ALA A 117 -2.76 4.37 5.03
C ALA A 117 -3.75 5.55 5.00
N THR A 118 -3.25 6.79 4.92
CA THR A 118 -4.14 7.97 4.81
C THR A 118 -4.96 7.95 3.52
N GLU A 119 -4.38 7.51 2.41
CA GLU A 119 -5.10 7.45 1.13
C GLU A 119 -6.18 6.36 1.14
N ALA A 120 -5.88 5.18 1.67
CA ALA A 120 -6.87 4.13 1.87
C ALA A 120 -7.99 4.58 2.82
N ALA A 121 -7.64 5.29 3.90
CA ALA A 121 -8.61 5.83 4.83
C ALA A 121 -9.53 6.88 4.17
N LYS A 122 -8.98 7.77 3.33
CA LYS A 122 -9.79 8.72 2.55
C LYS A 122 -10.78 8.01 1.64
N GLU A 123 -10.35 6.97 0.93
CA GLU A 123 -11.25 6.22 0.06
C GLU A 123 -12.38 5.57 0.86
N LEU A 124 -12.05 4.91 1.97
CA LEU A 124 -13.04 4.29 2.85
C LEU A 124 -14.03 5.31 3.42
N LEU A 125 -13.52 6.41 3.98
CA LEU A 125 -14.36 7.47 4.54
C LEU A 125 -15.23 8.12 3.46
N SER A 126 -14.71 8.33 2.24
CA SER A 126 -15.51 8.86 1.13
C SER A 126 -16.68 7.96 0.75
N ARG A 127 -16.56 6.64 0.95
CA ARG A 127 -17.66 5.69 0.71
C ARG A 127 -18.67 5.70 1.86
N PHE A 128 -18.20 5.86 3.10
CA PHE A 128 -19.08 5.94 4.28
C PHE A 128 -19.85 7.27 4.36
N ASP A 129 -19.19 8.38 4.07
CA ASP A 129 -19.80 9.72 4.10
C ASP A 129 -20.73 9.96 2.89
N ARG A 130 -20.83 9.01 1.96
CA ARG A 130 -21.71 9.11 0.80
C ARG A 130 -23.17 9.05 1.22
N VAL A 131 -23.84 10.19 1.22
CA VAL A 131 -25.29 10.29 1.44
C VAL A 131 -26.06 9.61 0.30
N SER A 132 -26.83 8.57 0.61
CA SER A 132 -27.70 7.89 -0.36
C SER A 132 -28.94 8.74 -0.65
N ARG A 133 -29.32 8.84 -1.93
CA ARG A 133 -30.59 9.51 -2.33
C ARG A 133 -31.82 8.75 -1.85
N ILE A 134 -31.69 7.44 -1.66
CA ILE A 134 -32.72 6.56 -1.11
C ILE A 134 -32.07 5.91 0.11
N ASP A 135 -32.35 6.45 1.29
CA ASP A 135 -31.80 5.95 2.55
C ASP A 135 -32.73 4.89 3.14
N PRO A 136 -32.33 3.61 3.17
CA PRO A 136 -33.15 2.55 3.76
C PRO A 136 -33.15 2.56 5.29
N THR A 137 -32.25 3.33 5.92
CA THR A 137 -32.12 3.42 7.38
C THR A 137 -32.87 4.61 7.97
N SER A 138 -33.30 5.55 7.13
CA SER A 138 -34.11 6.68 7.57
C SER A 138 -35.48 6.19 8.06
N GLU A 139 -35.92 6.72 9.21
CA GLU A 139 -37.29 6.53 9.70
C GLU A 139 -38.28 7.54 9.12
N ASP A 140 -37.80 8.45 8.27
CA ASP A 140 -38.61 9.47 7.64
C ASP A 140 -39.56 8.87 6.61
N GLY A 141 -40.77 9.44 6.54
CA GLY A 141 -41.81 9.02 5.61
C GLY A 141 -43.11 8.67 6.31
N ALA A 142 -44.17 8.51 5.52
CA ALA A 142 -45.47 8.16 6.03
C ALA A 142 -45.52 6.65 6.36
N ARG A 143 -45.68 6.32 7.66
CA ARG A 143 -46.04 4.95 8.08
C ARG A 143 -47.55 4.82 8.10
N LEU A 144 -48.10 4.11 7.11
CA LEU A 144 -49.54 3.88 7.01
C LEU A 144 -49.97 2.82 8.06
N PRO A 145 -51.01 3.08 8.88
CA PRO A 145 -51.49 2.13 9.90
C PRO A 145 -52.15 0.89 9.29
N SER A 146 -52.68 1.02 8.07
CA SER A 146 -53.21 -0.08 7.27
C SER A 146 -52.95 0.19 5.79
N VAL A 147 -52.74 -0.88 5.01
CA VAL A 147 -52.47 -0.81 3.56
C VAL A 147 -53.50 -1.66 2.84
N SER A 148 -54.31 -1.04 1.97
CA SER A 148 -55.35 -1.71 1.16
C SER A 148 -54.74 -2.63 0.07
N GLY A 149 -53.54 -2.30 -0.42
CA GLY A 149 -52.86 -3.07 -1.47
C GLY A 149 -53.25 -2.69 -2.89
N GLU A 150 -53.96 -1.58 -3.09
CA GLU A 150 -54.17 -0.97 -4.41
C GLU A 150 -52.87 -0.32 -4.89
N ILE A 151 -52.42 -0.68 -6.10
CA ILE A 151 -51.15 -0.22 -6.68
C ILE A 151 -51.46 0.53 -7.97
N SER A 152 -50.99 1.78 -8.08
CA SER A 152 -51.03 2.53 -9.34
C SER A 152 -49.63 2.99 -9.73
N VAL A 153 -49.28 2.72 -10.98
CA VAL A 153 -48.05 3.14 -11.65
C VAL A 153 -48.47 4.10 -12.75
N ARG A 154 -47.93 5.32 -12.77
CA ARG A 154 -48.38 6.39 -13.68
C ARG A 154 -47.21 6.97 -14.47
N SER A 155 -47.24 6.80 -15.78
CA SER A 155 -46.31 7.38 -16.75
C SER A 155 -44.83 7.24 -16.35
N VAL A 156 -44.45 6.06 -15.86
CA VAL A 156 -43.09 5.84 -15.35
C VAL A 156 -42.10 5.72 -16.50
N VAL A 157 -41.08 6.57 -16.47
CA VAL A 157 -39.92 6.52 -17.34
C VAL A 157 -38.72 6.12 -16.48
N PHE A 158 -38.05 5.02 -16.83
CA PHE A 158 -36.96 4.48 -16.03
C PHE A 158 -35.86 3.91 -16.91
N SER A 159 -34.61 4.26 -16.58
CA SER A 159 -33.39 3.67 -17.13
C SER A 159 -32.50 3.20 -15.99
N TYR A 160 -31.84 2.06 -16.16
CA TYR A 160 -30.81 1.63 -15.21
C TYR A 160 -29.59 2.57 -15.26
N PRO A 161 -28.97 2.93 -14.12
CA PRO A 161 -27.81 3.82 -14.11
C PRO A 161 -26.62 3.32 -14.94
N THR A 162 -26.47 1.99 -15.09
CA THR A 162 -25.43 1.36 -15.91
C THR A 162 -25.67 1.46 -17.42
N ALA A 163 -26.90 1.78 -17.84
CA ALA A 163 -27.28 1.86 -19.24
C ALA A 163 -28.37 2.92 -19.44
N LEU A 164 -28.01 4.18 -19.20
CA LEU A 164 -28.94 5.32 -19.27
C LEU A 164 -29.59 5.47 -20.67
N ASP A 165 -28.85 5.13 -21.72
CA ASP A 165 -29.29 5.23 -23.13
C ASP A 165 -30.37 4.22 -23.52
N ARG A 166 -30.59 3.19 -22.70
CA ARG A 166 -31.59 2.14 -22.93
C ARG A 166 -32.65 2.18 -21.84
N PRO A 167 -33.68 3.01 -22.00
CA PRO A 167 -34.78 3.06 -21.04
C PRO A 167 -35.52 1.73 -21.02
N ALA A 168 -35.66 1.17 -19.82
CA ALA A 168 -36.42 -0.04 -19.55
C ALA A 168 -37.94 0.25 -19.55
N CYS A 169 -38.35 1.41 -19.02
CA CYS A 169 -39.74 1.88 -19.06
C CYS A 169 -39.83 3.19 -19.85
N ARG A 170 -40.74 3.27 -20.82
CA ARG A 170 -40.96 4.44 -21.69
C ARG A 170 -42.36 5.02 -21.52
N GLY A 171 -42.70 5.46 -20.31
CA GLY A 171 -44.02 6.01 -20.00
C GLY A 171 -45.06 4.93 -19.68
N TYR A 172 -44.66 3.94 -18.88
CA TYR A 172 -45.51 2.81 -18.50
C TYR A 172 -46.53 3.21 -17.42
N SER A 173 -47.79 2.86 -17.62
CA SER A 173 -48.89 3.08 -16.67
C SER A 173 -49.64 1.76 -16.43
N LEU A 174 -49.96 1.47 -15.17
CA LEU A 174 -50.65 0.27 -14.75
C LEU A 174 -51.46 0.55 -13.47
N GLU A 175 -52.67 0.02 -13.39
CA GLU A 175 -53.49 0.05 -12.18
C GLU A 175 -53.85 -1.38 -11.78
N ILE A 176 -53.67 -1.70 -10.50
CA ILE A 176 -53.94 -3.01 -9.90
C ILE A 176 -54.84 -2.80 -8.69
N ALA A 177 -56.04 -3.37 -8.72
CA ALA A 177 -56.97 -3.28 -7.61
C ALA A 177 -56.51 -4.13 -6.42
N ALA A 178 -56.94 -3.76 -5.22
CA ALA A 178 -56.66 -4.50 -3.99
C ALA A 178 -57.11 -5.97 -4.10
N GLY A 179 -56.20 -6.92 -3.82
CA GLY A 179 -56.47 -8.36 -3.89
C GLY A 179 -56.44 -8.95 -5.30
N GLN A 180 -56.22 -8.15 -6.34
CA GLN A 180 -56.12 -8.63 -7.72
C GLN A 180 -54.75 -9.25 -8.00
N VAL A 181 -54.74 -10.42 -8.65
CA VAL A 181 -53.53 -11.03 -9.19
C VAL A 181 -53.39 -10.60 -10.65
N VAL A 182 -52.28 -9.96 -10.98
CA VAL A 182 -51.96 -9.52 -12.34
C VAL A 182 -50.69 -10.22 -12.78
N ALA A 183 -50.70 -10.79 -13.98
CA ALA A 183 -49.52 -11.34 -14.61
C ALA A 183 -48.90 -10.29 -15.55
N LEU A 184 -47.64 -9.95 -15.31
CA LEU A 184 -46.84 -9.15 -16.24
C LEU A 184 -46.15 -10.11 -17.21
N CYS A 185 -46.66 -10.16 -18.44
CA CYS A 185 -46.09 -10.95 -19.51
C CYS A 185 -45.34 -10.02 -20.48
N GLY A 186 -44.17 -10.45 -20.94
CA GLY A 186 -43.31 -9.72 -21.87
C GLY A 186 -42.46 -10.67 -22.68
#